data_AF-A0A356WTS2-F1
#
_entry.id   AF-A0A356WTS2-F1
#
_cell.length_a   1.000
_cell.length_b   1.000
_cell.length_c   1.000
_cell.angle_alpha   90.00
_cell.angle_beta   90.00
_cell.angle_gamma   90.00
#
_symmetry.space_group_name_H-M   'P 1'
#
loop_
_entity.id
_entity.type
_entity.pdbx_description
1 polymer ?
#
loop_
_entity_poly.entity_id
_entity_poly.type
_entity_poly.pdbx_seq_one_letter_code
_entity_poly.pdbx_strand_id
1 'polypeptide(L)'
;QDREGNSYLIAIETKYQDSLGTNAASGKVQQYQLEVMRELNIFTPEFINSINEGEIVISQIFRNFILAEKYGKVHDLKGVYSVVMAPADHPTTQKEIKSLQARLNEEALKRVFVLSLEEFSTAIRVHCPGKYLKWIDWFHDRYLNFEKV
;
A
#
# COMPACT_ATOMS: atom_id res chain seq x y z
N GLN A 1 18.17 7.10 -4.96
CA GLN A 1 19.29 6.14 -5.02
C GLN A 1 19.78 5.91 -3.60
N ASP A 2 20.30 4.73 -3.30
CA ASP A 2 21.03 4.48 -2.06
C ASP A 2 22.44 5.10 -2.10
N ARG A 3 23.26 4.84 -1.08
CA ARG A 3 24.65 5.33 -1.03
C ARG A 3 25.59 4.66 -2.04
N GLU A 4 25.17 3.55 -2.63
CA GLU A 4 25.92 2.77 -3.60
C GLU A 4 25.50 3.08 -5.05
N GLY A 5 24.55 4.01 -5.25
CA GLY A 5 24.04 4.42 -6.56
C GLY A 5 22.91 3.56 -7.09
N ASN A 6 22.43 2.56 -6.34
CA ASN A 6 21.31 1.72 -6.75
C ASN A 6 19.99 2.50 -6.68
N SER A 7 19.13 2.30 -7.67
CA SER A 7 17.80 2.92 -7.74
C SER A 7 16.75 2.08 -7.04
N TYR A 8 15.90 2.73 -6.24
CA TYR A 8 14.81 2.12 -5.49
C TYR A 8 13.55 2.97 -5.65
N LEU A 9 12.39 2.36 -5.40
CA LEU A 9 11.11 3.05 -5.33
C LEU A 9 10.48 2.85 -3.95
N ILE A 10 9.90 3.91 -3.40
CA ILE A 10 8.96 3.83 -2.28
C ILE A 10 7.59 4.26 -2.82
N ALA A 11 6.68 3.30 -2.94
CA ALA A 11 5.28 3.57 -3.29
C ALA A 11 4.49 3.81 -2.01
N ILE A 12 3.83 4.97 -1.93
CA ILE A 12 3.03 5.36 -0.77
C ILE A 12 1.56 5.39 -1.20
N GLU A 13 0.74 4.58 -0.56
CA GLU A 13 -0.71 4.64 -0.66
C GLU A 13 -1.28 5.28 0.60
N THR A 14 -2.11 6.31 0.44
CA THR A 14 -2.79 6.95 1.56
C THR A 14 -4.29 6.71 1.47
N LYS A 15 -4.89 6.17 2.53
CA LYS A 15 -6.33 6.05 2.72
C LYS A 15 -6.77 7.02 3.81
N TYR A 16 -7.94 7.61 3.65
CA TYR A 16 -8.56 8.52 4.61
C TYR A 16 -9.83 7.89 5.20
N GLN A 17 -10.33 8.44 6.30
CA GLN A 17 -11.56 7.97 6.94
C GLN A 17 -12.79 8.08 6.02
N ASP A 18 -12.86 9.16 5.23
CA ASP A 18 -13.87 9.29 4.19
C ASP A 18 -13.54 8.34 3.02
N SER A 19 -14.41 7.36 2.79
CA SER A 19 -14.40 6.64 1.53
C SER A 19 -14.73 7.64 0.41
N LEU A 20 -13.72 8.09 -0.33
CA LEU A 20 -13.86 8.93 -1.54
C LEU A 20 -14.50 8.16 -2.72
N GLY A 21 -15.54 7.37 -2.44
CA GLY A 21 -16.17 6.42 -3.33
C GLY A 21 -15.56 5.02 -3.18
N THR A 22 -16.43 4.02 -3.04
CA THR A 22 -16.06 2.61 -3.21
C THR A 22 -15.77 2.36 -4.68
N ASN A 23 -14.55 2.65 -5.13
CA ASN A 23 -14.03 2.14 -6.40
C ASN A 23 -13.69 0.64 -6.25
N ALA A 24 -14.69 -0.13 -5.83
CA ALA A 24 -14.69 -1.56 -6.00
C ALA A 24 -14.77 -1.78 -7.51
N ALA A 25 -13.63 -1.97 -8.16
CA ALA A 25 -13.60 -2.65 -9.44
C ALA A 25 -14.15 -4.06 -9.18
N SER A 26 -15.46 -4.22 -9.35
CA SER A 26 -16.15 -5.50 -9.33
C SER A 26 -15.72 -6.26 -10.58
N GLY A 27 -14.60 -6.96 -10.50
CA GLY A 27 -14.06 -7.72 -11.62
C GLY A 27 -13.20 -8.86 -11.12
N LYS A 28 -13.43 -10.04 -11.70
CA LYS A 28 -12.50 -11.18 -11.58
C LYS A 28 -11.10 -10.74 -12.02
N VAL A 29 -10.07 -11.38 -11.47
CA VAL A 29 -8.69 -11.19 -11.93
C VAL A 29 -8.63 -11.36 -13.44
N GLN A 30 -8.11 -10.36 -14.15
CA GLN A 30 -7.96 -10.44 -15.59
C GLN A 30 -6.70 -11.22 -15.96
N GLN A 31 -6.69 -11.87 -17.13
CA GLN A 31 -5.59 -12.69 -17.59
C GLN A 31 -4.23 -11.96 -17.54
N TYR A 32 -4.17 -10.70 -17.96
CA TYR A 32 -2.95 -9.90 -17.91
C TYR A 32 -2.45 -9.67 -16.47
N GLN A 33 -3.35 -9.56 -15.48
CA GLN A 33 -2.96 -9.37 -14.08
C GLN A 33 -2.30 -10.63 -13.54
N LEU A 34 -2.84 -11.81 -13.89
CA LEU A 34 -2.26 -13.10 -13.54
C LEU A 34 -0.86 -13.29 -14.17
N GLU A 35 -0.71 -12.91 -15.44
CA GLU A 35 0.59 -12.94 -16.12
C GLU A 35 1.62 -12.05 -15.43
N VAL A 36 1.24 -10.82 -15.08
CA VAL A 36 2.10 -9.91 -14.29
C VAL A 36 2.46 -10.52 -12.94
N MET A 37 1.50 -11.08 -12.20
CA MET A 37 1.79 -11.71 -10.90
C MET A 37 2.77 -12.88 -11.02
N ARG A 38 2.61 -13.74 -12.04
CA ARG A 38 3.53 -14.85 -12.34
C ARG A 38 4.93 -14.33 -12.69
N GLU A 39 5.00 -13.30 -13.53
CA GLU A 39 6.25 -12.69 -13.96
C GLU A 39 7.02 -12.06 -12.80
N LEU A 40 6.33 -11.45 -11.83
CA LEU A 40 6.96 -10.81 -10.68
C LEU A 40 7.62 -11.83 -9.73
N ASN A 41 7.11 -13.07 -9.66
CA ASN A 41 7.64 -14.12 -8.77
C ASN A 41 7.76 -13.69 -7.29
N ILE A 42 6.83 -12.85 -6.83
CA ILE A 42 6.77 -12.33 -5.45
C ILE A 42 5.63 -12.93 -4.61
N PHE A 43 4.83 -13.79 -5.23
CA PHE A 43 3.67 -14.43 -4.62
C PHE A 43 3.95 -15.89 -4.29
N THR A 44 3.20 -16.44 -3.33
CA THR A 44 3.31 -17.87 -3.00
C THR A 44 2.80 -18.75 -4.14
N PRO A 45 3.39 -19.94 -4.37
CA PRO A 45 2.90 -20.88 -5.38
C PRO A 45 1.43 -21.26 -5.16
N GLU A 46 1.02 -21.45 -3.90
CA GLU A 46 -0.36 -21.80 -3.53
C GLU A 46 -1.33 -20.71 -4.02
N PHE A 47 -0.98 -19.44 -3.83
CA PHE A 47 -1.81 -18.33 -4.29
C PHE A 47 -1.87 -18.28 -5.82
N ILE A 48 -0.73 -18.36 -6.52
CA ILE A 48 -0.70 -18.32 -7.99
C ILE A 48 -1.54 -19.45 -8.62
N ASN A 49 -1.53 -20.64 -8.01
CA ASN A 49 -2.31 -21.78 -8.47
C ASN A 49 -3.81 -21.57 -8.21
N SER A 50 -4.19 -20.93 -7.10
CA SER A 50 -5.59 -20.65 -6.74
C SER A 50 -6.29 -19.63 -7.66
N ILE A 51 -5.55 -18.76 -8.36
CA ILE A 51 -6.16 -17.70 -9.21
C ILE A 51 -6.92 -18.28 -10.41
N ASN A 52 -6.54 -19.47 -10.90
CA ASN A 52 -7.25 -20.13 -12.00
C ASN A 52 -8.69 -20.54 -11.62
N GLU A 53 -9.04 -20.55 -10.33
CA GLU A 53 -10.35 -21.00 -9.81
C GLU A 53 -11.34 -19.84 -9.57
N GLY A 54 -11.11 -18.65 -10.16
CA GLY A 54 -12.20 -17.72 -10.49
C GLY A 54 -12.82 -16.87 -9.36
N GLU A 55 -12.25 -16.82 -8.15
CA GLU A 55 -12.89 -16.16 -6.99
C GLU A 55 -12.06 -15.08 -6.25
N ILE A 56 -10.90 -14.65 -6.76
CA ILE A 56 -10.10 -13.66 -6.03
C ILE A 56 -10.49 -12.22 -6.42
N VAL A 57 -11.00 -11.49 -5.44
CA VAL A 57 -11.20 -10.03 -5.52
C VAL A 57 -9.91 -9.33 -5.07
N ILE A 58 -9.29 -8.58 -5.98
CA ILE A 58 -8.06 -7.82 -5.71
C ILE A 58 -8.43 -6.43 -5.17
N SER A 59 -8.01 -6.13 -3.94
CA SER A 59 -8.21 -4.81 -3.32
C SER A 59 -7.38 -3.72 -4.01
N GLN A 60 -7.67 -2.44 -3.72
CA GLN A 60 -6.88 -1.33 -4.24
C GLN A 60 -5.42 -1.39 -3.78
N ILE A 61 -5.19 -1.68 -2.49
CA ILE A 61 -3.85 -1.90 -1.92
C ILE A 61 -3.08 -2.95 -2.71
N PHE A 62 -3.74 -4.06 -3.04
CA PHE A 62 -3.12 -5.12 -3.81
C PHE A 62 -2.79 -4.65 -5.24
N ARG A 63 -3.71 -3.98 -5.94
CA ARG A 63 -3.44 -3.45 -7.28
C ARG A 63 -2.27 -2.48 -7.30
N ASN A 64 -2.21 -1.56 -6.34
CA ASN A 64 -1.14 -0.58 -6.24
C ASN A 64 0.22 -1.24 -5.92
N PHE A 65 0.22 -2.26 -5.07
CA PHE A 65 1.41 -3.07 -4.80
C PHE A 65 1.95 -3.74 -6.09
N ILE A 66 1.09 -4.42 -6.86
CA ILE A 66 1.49 -5.05 -8.12
C ILE A 66 2.04 -4.01 -9.11
N LEU A 67 1.36 -2.85 -9.20
CA LEU A 67 1.76 -1.79 -10.11
C LEU A 67 3.16 -1.26 -9.76
N ALA A 68 3.43 -1.03 -8.48
CA ALA A 68 4.73 -0.57 -8.01
C ALA A 68 5.84 -1.60 -8.29
N GLU A 69 5.59 -2.88 -8.00
CA GLU A 69 6.54 -3.97 -8.26
C GLU A 69 6.79 -4.16 -9.77
N LYS A 70 5.74 -4.06 -10.61
CA LYS A 70 5.89 -4.13 -12.06
C LYS A 70 6.68 -2.94 -12.60
N TYR A 71 6.45 -1.74 -12.08
CA TYR A 71 7.26 -0.57 -12.42
C TYR A 71 8.73 -0.81 -12.05
N GLY A 72 8.99 -1.30 -10.84
CA GLY A 72 10.35 -1.61 -10.41
C GLY A 72 11.07 -2.58 -11.32
N LYS A 73 10.37 -3.66 -11.72
CA LYS A 73 10.89 -4.64 -12.67
C LYS A 73 11.17 -4.05 -14.06
N VAL A 74 10.27 -3.22 -14.60
CA VAL A 74 10.43 -2.60 -15.93
C VAL A 74 11.60 -1.61 -15.96
N HIS A 75 11.92 -0.99 -14.82
CA HIS A 75 12.97 0.01 -14.70
C HIS A 75 14.25 -0.53 -14.04
N ASP A 76 14.40 -1.87 -13.91
CA ASP A 76 15.54 -2.54 -13.30
C ASP A 76 15.93 -1.95 -11.92
N LEU A 77 14.92 -1.60 -11.11
CA LEU A 77 15.14 -1.09 -9.76
C LEU A 77 15.65 -2.19 -8.85
N LYS A 78 16.56 -1.84 -7.96
CA LYS A 78 17.14 -2.76 -6.97
C LYS A 78 16.12 -3.25 -5.94
N GLY A 79 15.07 -2.46 -5.71
CA GLY A 79 13.96 -2.83 -4.85
C GLY A 79 12.82 -1.82 -4.87
N VAL A 80 11.63 -2.32 -4.54
CA VAL A 80 10.42 -1.53 -4.37
C VAL A 80 9.88 -1.76 -2.96
N TYR A 81 9.59 -0.69 -2.26
CA TYR A 81 8.96 -0.70 -0.94
C TYR A 81 7.56 -0.12 -1.05
N SER A 82 6.58 -0.79 -0.45
CA SER A 82 5.20 -0.30 -0.43
C SER A 82 4.83 0.09 0.99
N VAL A 83 4.38 1.33 1.16
CA VAL A 83 3.93 1.87 2.45
C VAL A 83 2.44 2.19 2.32
N VAL A 84 1.63 1.54 3.16
CA VAL A 84 0.22 1.88 3.30
C VAL A 84 0.05 2.78 4.51
N MET A 85 -0.44 3.98 4.28
CA MET A 85 -0.77 4.97 5.29
C MET A 85 -2.28 5.09 5.43
N ALA A 86 -2.80 4.85 6.61
CA ALA A 86 -4.23 4.97 6.89
C ALA A 86 -4.47 5.32 8.36
N PRO A 87 -5.64 5.86 8.73
CA PRO A 87 -5.98 5.98 10.13
C PRO A 87 -5.94 4.60 10.81
N ALA A 88 -5.49 4.54 12.06
CA ALA A 88 -5.33 3.28 12.81
C ALA A 88 -6.63 2.47 12.85
N ASP A 89 -7.75 3.16 13.05
CA ASP A 89 -9.09 2.58 13.15
C ASP A 89 -9.83 2.49 11.80
N HIS A 90 -9.12 2.62 10.67
CA HIS A 90 -9.77 2.52 9.37
C HIS A 90 -10.37 1.11 9.15
N PRO A 91 -11.68 1.01 8.81
CA PRO A 91 -12.47 -0.22 8.97
C PRO A 91 -11.98 -1.41 8.15
N THR A 92 -11.34 -1.18 7.00
CA THR A 92 -10.94 -2.27 6.08
C THR A 92 -9.44 -2.41 5.86
N THR A 93 -8.61 -1.44 6.29
CA THR A 93 -7.21 -1.37 5.86
C THR A 93 -6.41 -2.58 6.37
N GLN A 94 -6.55 -2.90 7.65
CA GLN A 94 -5.86 -4.05 8.25
C GLN A 94 -6.25 -5.37 7.59
N LYS A 95 -7.53 -5.54 7.25
CA LYS A 95 -8.02 -6.74 6.56
C LYS A 95 -7.44 -6.85 5.15
N GLU A 96 -7.43 -5.75 4.39
CA GLU A 96 -6.86 -5.71 3.04
C GLU A 96 -5.35 -5.98 3.04
N ILE A 97 -4.60 -5.42 3.98
CA ILE A 97 -3.14 -5.62 4.10
C ILE A 97 -2.83 -7.06 4.50
N LYS A 98 -3.49 -7.61 5.53
CA LYS A 98 -3.31 -9.00 5.93
C LYS A 98 -3.62 -9.96 4.78
N SER A 99 -4.66 -9.64 4.01
CA SER A 99 -5.00 -10.37 2.78
C SER A 99 -3.85 -10.33 1.77
N LEU A 100 -3.29 -9.16 1.46
CA LEU A 100 -2.12 -9.07 0.58
C LEU A 100 -0.93 -9.87 1.13
N GLN A 101 -0.53 -9.63 2.37
CA GLN A 101 0.63 -10.25 3.01
C GLN A 101 0.56 -11.78 3.02
N ALA A 102 -0.61 -12.37 3.29
CA ALA A 102 -0.79 -13.83 3.30
C ALA A 102 -0.50 -14.51 1.94
N ARG A 103 -0.35 -13.74 0.86
CA ARG A 103 -0.13 -14.24 -0.51
C ARG A 103 1.28 -13.96 -1.02
N LEU A 104 2.10 -13.24 -0.25
CA LEU A 104 3.46 -12.87 -0.63
C LEU A 104 4.47 -13.89 -0.12
N ASN A 105 5.59 -14.01 -0.83
CA ASN A 105 6.75 -14.73 -0.31
C ASN A 105 7.49 -13.90 0.75
N GLU A 106 8.42 -14.53 1.47
CA GLU A 106 9.14 -13.91 2.58
C GLU A 106 9.91 -12.64 2.18
N GLU A 107 10.49 -12.61 0.99
CA GLU A 107 11.25 -11.45 0.52
C GLU A 107 10.36 -10.25 0.21
N ALA A 108 9.18 -10.49 -0.39
CA ALA A 108 8.21 -9.44 -0.67
C ALA A 108 7.53 -8.93 0.61
N LEU A 109 7.27 -9.81 1.58
CA LEU A 109 6.71 -9.44 2.88
C LEU A 109 7.54 -8.38 3.61
N LYS A 110 8.87 -8.49 3.57
CA LYS A 110 9.81 -7.54 4.20
C LYS A 110 9.74 -6.13 3.61
N ARG A 111 9.06 -5.95 2.47
CA ARG A 111 8.98 -4.67 1.74
C ARG A 111 7.60 -4.01 1.83
N VAL A 112 6.65 -4.59 2.57
CA VAL A 112 5.32 -4.02 2.79
C VAL A 112 5.24 -3.47 4.21
N PHE A 113 5.03 -2.16 4.32
CA PHE A 113 4.94 -1.45 5.59
C PHE A 113 3.56 -0.84 5.77
N VAL A 114 3.14 -0.76 7.03
CA VAL A 114 1.92 -0.07 7.44
C VAL A 114 2.33 0.99 8.44
N LEU A 115 1.85 2.21 8.22
CA LEU A 115 2.06 3.33 9.12
C LEU A 115 0.73 4.01 9.39
N SER A 116 0.39 4.25 10.65
CA SER A 116 -0.83 5.00 10.94
C SER A 116 -0.66 6.47 10.59
N LEU A 117 -1.74 7.13 10.13
CA LEU A 117 -1.70 8.56 9.87
C LEU A 117 -1.47 9.37 11.15
N GLU A 118 -1.88 8.83 12.30
CA GLU A 118 -1.68 9.38 13.63
C GLU A 118 -0.19 9.39 14.01
N GLU A 119 0.53 8.27 13.84
CA GLU A 119 1.98 8.20 14.06
C GLU A 119 2.73 9.13 13.10
N PHE A 120 2.34 9.13 11.82
CA PHE A 120 2.94 9.99 10.81
C PHE A 120 2.76 11.48 11.14
N SER A 121 1.53 11.88 11.47
CA SER A 121 1.20 13.27 11.84
C SER A 121 1.99 13.73 13.06
N THR A 122 2.06 12.87 14.09
CA THR A 122 2.84 13.13 15.31
C THR A 122 4.34 13.30 15.00
N ALA A 123 4.91 12.38 14.21
CA ALA A 123 6.32 12.42 13.84
C ALA A 123 6.66 13.66 13.01
N ILE A 124 5.86 13.99 12.00
CA ILE A 124 6.09 15.18 11.18
C ILE A 124 6.01 16.44 12.03
N ARG A 125 5.04 16.54 12.96
CA ARG A 125 4.90 17.70 13.82
C ARG A 125 6.17 18.01 14.62
N VAL A 126 6.86 16.97 15.13
CA VAL A 126 8.11 17.10 15.89
C VAL A 126 9.27 17.61 15.01
N HIS A 127 9.31 17.22 13.74
CA HIS A 127 10.46 17.48 12.86
C HIS A 127 10.23 18.61 11.85
N CYS A 128 9.01 19.10 11.68
CA CYS A 128 8.70 20.12 10.69
C CYS A 128 9.04 21.55 11.17
N PRO A 129 9.46 22.44 10.25
CA PRO A 129 9.58 23.86 10.55
C PRO A 129 8.25 24.47 11.02
N GLY A 130 8.31 25.41 11.97
CA GLY A 130 7.13 26.02 12.60
C GLY A 130 6.07 26.57 11.64
N LYS A 131 6.47 27.02 10.43
CA LYS A 131 5.55 27.52 9.39
C LYS A 131 4.56 26.47 8.87
N TYR A 132 4.83 25.17 9.06
CA TYR A 132 3.96 24.08 8.62
C TYR A 132 3.06 23.52 9.74
N LEU A 133 3.30 23.88 11.00
CA LEU A 133 2.55 23.33 12.15
C LEU A 133 1.05 23.55 12.01
N LYS A 134 0.63 24.74 11.58
CA LYS A 134 -0.79 25.06 11.36
C LYS A 134 -1.45 24.15 10.33
N TRP A 135 -0.72 23.78 9.27
CA TRP A 135 -1.22 22.86 8.24
C TRP A 135 -1.35 21.43 8.77
N ILE A 136 -0.43 20.99 9.62
CA ILE A 136 -0.46 19.67 10.25
C ILE A 136 -1.61 19.59 11.25
N ASP A 137 -1.81 20.63 12.06
CA ASP A 137 -2.94 20.71 13.00
C ASP A 137 -4.27 20.65 12.22
N TRP A 138 -4.38 21.34 11.08
CA TRP A 138 -5.55 21.25 10.19
C TRP A 138 -5.76 19.85 9.60
N PHE A 139 -4.69 19.20 9.16
CA PHE A 139 -4.76 17.83 8.65
C PHE A 139 -5.28 16.87 9.73
N HIS A 140 -4.71 16.96 10.94
CA HIS A 140 -5.13 16.16 12.08
C HIS A 140 -6.61 16.40 12.41
N ASP A 141 -7.00 17.67 12.53
CA ASP A 141 -8.38 18.04 12.83
C ASP A 141 -9.40 17.55 11.79
N ARG A 142 -9.03 17.52 10.51
CA ARG A 142 -9.94 17.14 9.43
C ARG A 142 -10.02 15.64 9.21
N TYR A 143 -8.92 14.92 9.34
CA TYR A 143 -8.81 13.53 8.88
C TYR A 143 -8.57 12.51 9.98
N LEU A 144 -8.23 12.95 11.19
CA LEU A 144 -7.86 12.07 12.32
C LEU A 144 -8.63 12.39 13.61
N ASN A 145 -9.41 13.47 13.67
CA ASN A 145 -10.23 13.82 14.83
C ASN A 145 -11.63 13.19 14.70
N PHE A 146 -11.74 11.93 15.12
CA PHE A 146 -12.96 11.12 15.06
C PHE A 146 -14.10 11.61 15.98
N GLU A 147 -13.80 12.49 16.96
CA GLU A 147 -14.78 13.04 17.91
C GLU A 147 -15.49 14.31 17.40
N LYS A 148 -15.02 14.89 16.28
CA LYS A 148 -15.62 16.10 15.68
C LYS A 148 -16.83 15.81 14.77
N VAL A 149 -17.32 14.57 14.73
CA VAL A 149 -18.51 14.13 13.98
C VAL A 149 -19.78 14.33 14.80
#